data_AF-A0A8J8FCI9-F1
#
_entry.id   AF-A0A8J8FCI9-F1
#
_cell.length_a   1.000
_cell.length_b   1.000
_cell.length_c   1.000
_cell.angle_alpha   90.00
_cell.angle_beta   90.00
_cell.angle_gamma   90.00
#
_symmetry.space_group_name_H-M   'P 1'
#
loop_
_entity.id
_entity.type
_entity.pdbx_description
1 polymer ?
#
loop_
_entity_poly.entity_id
_entity_poly.type
_entity_poly.pdbx_seq_one_letter_code
_entity_poly.pdbx_strand_id
1 'polypeptide(L)'
;MQQNDMQSLIAGIFNAIEKLIPLYLALPADEIISNGNVAVCIIDETGLVHGKMFGTNKPRLRQSYKVAWTKASQVWLTGVKTGEYERMVFTREVDENANGIEAPDLIGWEGGQPLTTKSGEILAVGFSGFRGTTDIEIMIKALDLAQEA
;
A
#
# COMPACT_ATOMS: atom_id res chain seq x y z
N MET A 1 -10.56 -11.46 -13.66
CA MET A 1 -9.37 -11.55 -14.53
C MET A 1 -8.77 -12.95 -14.41
N GLN A 2 -8.09 -13.48 -15.44
CA GLN A 2 -7.44 -14.79 -15.30
C GLN A 2 -6.20 -14.67 -14.38
N GLN A 3 -5.81 -15.76 -13.72
CA GLN A 3 -4.71 -15.73 -12.75
C GLN A 3 -3.39 -15.20 -13.35
N ASN A 4 -3.09 -15.55 -14.60
CA ASN A 4 -1.88 -15.10 -15.31
C ASN A 4 -1.91 -13.60 -15.63
N ASP A 5 -3.09 -13.06 -15.94
CA ASP A 5 -3.29 -11.63 -16.18
C ASP A 5 -3.09 -10.83 -14.88
N MET A 6 -3.59 -11.35 -13.74
CA MET A 6 -3.39 -10.72 -12.42
C MET A 6 -1.91 -10.67 -12.02
N GLN A 7 -1.20 -11.79 -12.19
CA GLN A 7 0.24 -11.82 -11.91
C GLN A 7 1.01 -10.83 -12.80
N SER A 8 0.63 -10.71 -14.07
CA SER A 8 1.26 -9.76 -15.01
C SER A 8 0.98 -8.32 -14.61
N LEU A 9 -0.26 -8.00 -14.22
CA LEU A 9 -0.64 -6.69 -13.71
C LEU A 9 0.18 -6.32 -12.46
N ILE A 10 0.24 -7.22 -11.48
CA ILE A 10 0.97 -6.98 -10.23
C ILE A 10 2.47 -6.79 -10.49
N ALA A 11 3.06 -7.58 -11.39
CA ALA A 11 4.43 -7.37 -11.83
C ALA A 11 4.61 -6.00 -12.51
N GLY A 12 3.64 -5.59 -13.34
CA GLY A 12 3.59 -4.26 -13.95
C GLY A 12 3.57 -3.14 -12.90
N ILE A 13 2.75 -3.27 -11.85
CA ILE A 13 2.67 -2.31 -10.75
C ILE A 13 4.03 -2.18 -10.07
N PHE A 14 4.68 -3.30 -9.73
CA PHE A 14 6.01 -3.27 -9.11
C PHE A 14 7.08 -2.61 -9.99
N ASN A 15 7.03 -2.83 -11.30
CA ASN A 15 7.95 -2.19 -12.24
C ASN A 15 7.68 -0.70 -12.38
N ALA A 16 6.40 -0.28 -12.36
CA ALA A 16 6.03 1.13 -12.39
C ALA A 16 6.48 1.85 -11.11
N ILE A 17 6.25 1.24 -9.92
CA ILE A 17 6.74 1.75 -8.64
C ILE A 17 8.26 1.96 -8.67
N GLU A 18 9.02 0.98 -9.17
CA GLU A 18 10.48 1.06 -9.25
C GLU A 18 10.97 2.28 -10.04
N LYS A 19 10.24 2.63 -11.10
CA LYS A 19 10.52 3.83 -11.93
C LYS A 19 10.07 5.13 -11.27
N LEU A 20 9.02 5.10 -10.46
CA LEU A 20 8.48 6.27 -9.76
C LEU A 20 9.34 6.68 -8.55
N ILE A 21 9.92 5.71 -7.82
CA ILE A 21 10.69 5.96 -6.59
C ILE A 21 11.74 7.08 -6.72
N PRO A 22 12.61 7.08 -7.75
CA PRO A 22 13.62 8.15 -7.90
C PRO A 22 13.01 9.55 -8.05
N LEU A 23 11.81 9.68 -8.62
CA LEU A 23 11.15 10.97 -8.81
C LEU A 23 10.69 11.57 -7.48
N TYR A 24 10.18 10.72 -6.58
CA TYR A 24 9.73 11.15 -5.25
C TYR A 24 10.91 11.33 -4.29
N LEU A 25 12.00 10.58 -4.45
CA LEU A 25 13.24 10.81 -3.69
C LEU A 25 13.90 12.15 -3.99
N ALA A 26 13.61 12.78 -5.13
CA ALA A 26 14.08 14.14 -5.41
C ALA A 26 13.44 15.20 -4.49
N LEU A 27 12.37 14.85 -3.76
CA LEU A 27 11.72 15.72 -2.78
C LEU A 27 12.35 15.47 -1.38
N PRO A 28 13.01 16.47 -0.78
CA PRO A 28 13.66 16.29 0.53
C PRO A 28 12.72 15.83 1.64
N ALA A 29 11.45 16.25 1.58
CA ALA A 29 10.42 15.87 2.54
C ALA A 29 10.07 14.37 2.50
N ASP A 30 10.28 13.71 1.37
CA ASP A 30 10.03 12.28 1.19
C ASP A 30 11.32 11.47 1.41
N GLU A 31 12.46 11.98 0.94
CA GLU A 31 13.78 11.34 1.11
C GLU A 31 14.14 11.10 2.58
N ILE A 32 13.95 12.11 3.45
CA ILE A 32 14.33 12.04 4.86
C ILE A 32 13.59 10.95 5.65
N ILE A 33 12.44 10.49 5.16
CA ILE A 33 11.59 9.52 5.88
C ILE A 33 12.24 8.14 5.89
N SER A 34 12.70 7.65 4.76
CA SER A 34 13.22 6.28 4.63
C SER A 34 14.57 6.16 3.93
N ASN A 35 15.11 7.27 3.41
CA ASN A 35 16.34 7.30 2.62
C ASN A 35 16.30 6.26 1.48
N GLY A 36 15.19 6.23 0.74
CA GLY A 36 14.98 5.30 -0.38
C GLY A 36 14.69 3.85 0.00
N ASN A 37 14.39 3.55 1.26
CA ASN A 37 14.04 2.19 1.72
C ASN A 37 12.53 2.05 1.91
N VAL A 38 11.85 1.72 0.82
CA VAL A 38 10.39 1.69 0.74
C VAL A 38 9.88 0.28 0.49
N ALA A 39 8.59 0.06 0.74
CA ALA A 39 7.96 -1.24 0.57
C ALA A 39 6.50 -1.10 0.12
N VAL A 40 6.05 -2.10 -0.63
CA VAL A 40 4.67 -2.23 -1.10
C VAL A 40 4.14 -3.62 -0.76
N CYS A 41 2.87 -3.68 -0.37
CA CYS A 41 2.08 -4.89 -0.20
C CYS A 41 0.76 -4.73 -0.97
N ILE A 42 0.35 -5.78 -1.68
CA ILE A 42 -0.89 -5.88 -2.45
C ILE A 42 -1.54 -7.20 -2.04
N ILE A 43 -2.82 -7.15 -1.69
CA ILE A 43 -3.64 -8.33 -1.39
C ILE A 43 -4.79 -8.32 -2.41
N ASP A 44 -4.92 -9.40 -3.17
CA ASP A 44 -6.01 -9.56 -4.13
C ASP A 44 -7.30 -10.08 -3.47
N GLU A 45 -8.38 -10.16 -4.24
CA GLU A 45 -9.69 -10.63 -3.76
C GLU A 45 -9.68 -12.09 -3.26
N THR A 46 -8.70 -12.89 -3.69
CA THR A 46 -8.54 -14.28 -3.23
C THR A 46 -7.78 -14.39 -1.92
N GLY A 47 -7.22 -13.27 -1.43
CA GLY A 47 -6.34 -13.22 -0.28
C GLY A 47 -4.88 -13.55 -0.60
N LEU A 48 -4.49 -13.59 -1.89
CA LEU A 48 -3.11 -13.80 -2.27
C LEU A 48 -2.30 -12.51 -2.01
N VAL A 49 -1.19 -12.66 -1.29
CA VAL A 49 -0.34 -11.54 -0.88
C VAL A 49 0.88 -11.42 -1.80
N HIS A 50 1.06 -10.22 -2.34
CA HIS A 50 2.19 -9.84 -3.17
C HIS A 50 2.95 -8.69 -2.53
N GLY A 51 4.27 -8.82 -2.45
CA GLY A 51 5.10 -7.83 -1.77
C GLY A 51 6.43 -7.58 -2.47
N LYS A 52 6.88 -6.33 -2.45
CA LYS A 52 8.23 -5.96 -2.91
C LYS A 52 8.82 -4.87 -2.00
N MET A 53 10.12 -4.99 -1.74
CA MET A 53 10.92 -4.03 -0.99
C MET A 53 11.95 -3.41 -1.94
N PHE A 54 12.13 -2.09 -1.86
CA PHE A 54 13.06 -1.33 -2.70
C PHE A 54 14.05 -0.57 -1.82
N GLY A 55 15.34 -0.73 -2.10
CA GLY A 55 16.42 -0.15 -1.31
C GLY A 55 17.45 -1.21 -0.88
N THR A 56 18.36 -0.85 0.02
CA THR A 56 19.51 -1.69 0.39
C THR A 56 19.63 -1.92 1.90
N ASN A 57 19.00 -1.10 2.73
CA ASN A 57 19.07 -1.23 4.19
C ASN A 57 18.05 -2.26 4.68
N LYS A 58 18.48 -3.52 4.80
CA LYS A 58 17.61 -4.66 5.17
C LYS A 58 16.76 -4.43 6.44
N PRO A 59 17.30 -3.96 7.58
CA PRO A 59 16.49 -3.63 8.75
C PRO A 59 15.38 -2.61 8.45
N ARG A 60 15.71 -1.55 7.70
CA ARG A 60 14.73 -0.53 7.33
C ARG A 60 13.66 -1.09 6.39
N LEU A 61 14.05 -1.89 5.40
CA LEU A 61 13.12 -2.54 4.48
C LEU A 61 12.15 -3.47 5.21
N ARG A 62 12.63 -4.27 6.16
CA ARG A 62 11.77 -5.12 7.00
C ARG A 62 10.73 -4.28 7.75
N GLN A 63 11.14 -3.15 8.32
CA GLN A 63 10.22 -2.26 9.03
C GLN A 63 9.20 -1.62 8.08
N SER A 64 9.65 -1.10 6.93
CA SER A 64 8.76 -0.55 5.90
C SER A 64 7.76 -1.59 5.41
N TYR A 65 8.19 -2.83 5.19
CA TYR A 65 7.30 -3.90 4.74
C TYR A 65 6.29 -4.30 5.81
N LYS A 66 6.68 -4.37 7.09
CA LYS A 66 5.72 -4.57 8.19
C LYS A 66 4.60 -3.54 8.12
N VAL A 67 4.95 -2.26 7.99
CA VAL A 67 3.97 -1.16 7.90
C VAL A 67 3.11 -1.27 6.64
N ALA A 68 3.71 -1.52 5.46
CA ALA A 68 2.98 -1.68 4.20
C ALA A 68 1.99 -2.85 4.26
N TRP A 69 2.39 -3.98 4.85
CA TRP A 69 1.53 -5.14 5.06
C TRP A 69 0.39 -4.84 6.03
N THR A 70 0.64 -4.20 7.17
CA THR A 70 -0.42 -3.81 8.12
C THR A 70 -1.44 -2.88 7.45
N LYS A 71 -0.99 -1.89 6.68
CA LYS A 71 -1.85 -1.00 5.90
C LYS A 71 -2.72 -1.77 4.89
N ALA A 72 -2.12 -2.66 4.10
CA ALA A 72 -2.84 -3.44 3.10
C ALA A 72 -3.85 -4.42 3.74
N SER A 73 -3.46 -5.06 4.85
CA SER A 73 -4.31 -5.98 5.61
C SER A 73 -5.53 -5.25 6.20
N GLN A 74 -5.34 -4.08 6.80
CA GLN A 74 -6.45 -3.26 7.30
C GLN A 74 -7.41 -2.87 6.18
N VAL A 75 -6.90 -2.47 5.01
CA VAL A 75 -7.74 -2.19 3.82
C VAL A 75 -8.48 -3.45 3.36
N TRP A 76 -7.82 -4.61 3.35
CA TRP A 76 -8.44 -5.87 2.92
C TRP A 76 -9.61 -6.27 3.81
N LEU A 77 -9.48 -6.05 5.12
CA LEU A 77 -10.54 -6.35 6.10
C LEU A 77 -11.71 -5.35 6.08
N THR A 78 -11.43 -4.09 5.72
CA THR A 78 -12.40 -2.99 5.91
C THR A 78 -12.93 -2.42 4.61
N GLY A 79 -12.20 -2.55 3.51
CA GLY A 79 -12.42 -1.81 2.26
C GLY A 79 -12.11 -0.31 2.35
N VAL A 80 -11.58 0.17 3.48
CA VAL A 80 -11.44 1.60 3.79
C VAL A 80 -9.96 2.02 3.78
N LYS A 81 -9.70 3.27 3.39
CA LYS A 81 -8.36 3.87 3.49
C LYS A 81 -7.92 3.93 4.96
N THR A 82 -6.67 3.59 5.22
CA THR A 82 -6.10 3.52 6.59
C THR A 82 -6.36 4.75 7.46
N GLY A 83 -6.07 5.97 6.95
CA GLY A 83 -6.35 7.21 7.70
C GLY A 83 -7.84 7.49 7.90
N GLU A 84 -8.70 7.07 6.97
CA GLU A 84 -10.15 7.22 7.11
C GLU A 84 -10.72 6.23 8.14
N TYR A 85 -10.22 5.00 8.16
CA TYR A 85 -10.63 4.01 9.15
C TYR A 85 -10.24 4.44 10.57
N GLU A 86 -9.04 5.00 10.76
CA GLU A 86 -8.65 5.60 12.04
C GLU A 86 -9.62 6.70 12.46
N ARG A 87 -9.99 7.60 11.54
CA ARG A 87 -11.00 8.64 11.80
C ARG A 87 -12.30 8.01 12.28
N MET A 88 -12.82 6.99 11.59
CA MET A 88 -14.06 6.29 11.93
C MET A 88 -14.03 5.66 13.34
N VAL A 89 -12.89 5.06 13.74
CA VAL A 89 -12.72 4.50 15.08
C VAL A 89 -12.75 5.61 16.15
N PHE A 90 -12.00 6.69 15.94
CA PHE A 90 -11.95 7.79 16.93
C PHE A 90 -13.23 8.64 16.98
N THR A 91 -14.01 8.70 15.90
CA THR A 91 -15.35 9.31 15.89
C THR A 91 -16.46 8.36 16.35
N ARG A 92 -16.12 7.10 16.68
CA ARG A 92 -17.08 6.05 17.10
C ARG A 92 -18.11 5.70 16.03
N GLU A 93 -17.78 5.92 14.76
CA GLU A 93 -18.53 5.35 13.63
C GLU A 93 -18.29 3.84 13.52
N VAL A 94 -17.13 3.38 13.99
CA VAL A 94 -16.74 1.97 14.13
C VAL A 94 -16.20 1.75 15.54
N ASP A 95 -16.54 0.63 16.17
CA ASP A 95 -16.05 0.29 17.50
C ASP A 95 -14.54 -0.03 17.49
N GLU A 96 -13.87 0.23 18.62
CA GLU A 96 -12.51 -0.26 18.82
C GLU A 96 -12.45 -1.79 18.71
N ASN A 97 -11.41 -2.31 18.06
CA ASN A 97 -11.24 -3.74 17.76
C ASN A 97 -12.28 -4.36 16.81
N ALA A 98 -13.12 -3.54 16.16
CA ALA A 98 -13.98 -4.01 15.09
C ALA A 98 -13.17 -4.51 13.87
N ASN A 99 -13.85 -5.26 12.99
CA ASN A 99 -13.28 -5.81 11.76
C ASN A 99 -12.03 -6.69 11.95
N GLY A 100 -11.82 -7.21 13.17
CA GLY A 100 -10.67 -8.07 13.50
C GLY A 100 -9.35 -7.32 13.65
N ILE A 101 -9.39 -5.99 13.80
CA ILE A 101 -8.19 -5.14 13.94
C ILE A 101 -7.99 -4.83 15.43
N GLU A 102 -7.31 -5.73 16.14
CA GLU A 102 -7.02 -5.57 17.57
C GLU A 102 -5.89 -4.56 17.81
N ALA A 103 -5.84 -3.91 18.98
CA ALA A 103 -4.65 -3.17 19.37
C ALA A 103 -3.45 -4.14 19.60
N PRO A 104 -2.24 -3.87 19.06
CA PRO A 104 -1.77 -2.63 18.45
C PRO A 104 -1.74 -2.65 16.90
N ASP A 105 -2.56 -3.47 16.24
CA ASP A 105 -2.57 -3.65 14.78
C ASP A 105 -3.33 -2.55 14.01
N LEU A 106 -4.12 -1.72 14.71
CA LEU A 106 -4.72 -0.51 14.13
C LEU A 106 -3.63 0.42 13.61
N ILE A 107 -3.71 0.77 12.32
CA ILE A 107 -2.82 1.75 11.71
C ILE A 107 -3.59 2.90 11.07
N GLY A 108 -3.36 4.11 11.57
CA GLY A 108 -3.92 5.35 10.99
C GLY A 108 -3.01 6.07 10.01
N TRP A 109 -1.75 5.63 9.90
CA TRP A 109 -0.83 6.25 8.95
C TRP A 109 -1.32 6.01 7.52
N GLU A 110 -1.61 7.09 6.81
CA GLU A 110 -1.98 7.07 5.40
C GLU A 110 -0.97 6.28 4.54
N GLY A 111 -1.46 5.71 3.45
CA GLY A 111 -0.68 4.87 2.52
C GLY A 111 -1.32 3.52 2.21
N GLY A 112 -2.34 3.12 2.98
CA GLY A 112 -3.21 1.99 2.65
C GLY A 112 -4.52 2.46 2.01
N GLN A 113 -4.90 1.86 0.88
CA GLN A 113 -6.14 2.16 0.15
C GLN A 113 -6.60 1.00 -0.75
N PRO A 114 -7.90 0.92 -1.09
CA PRO A 114 -8.35 0.06 -2.17
C PRO A 114 -7.98 0.68 -3.53
N LEU A 115 -7.65 -0.16 -4.50
CA LEU A 115 -7.51 0.23 -5.90
C LEU A 115 -8.43 -0.63 -6.76
N THR A 116 -9.09 -0.02 -7.73
CA THR A 116 -9.98 -0.73 -8.66
C THR A 116 -9.29 -0.87 -10.01
N THR A 117 -9.14 -2.11 -10.48
CA THR A 117 -8.60 -2.40 -11.81
C THR A 117 -9.62 -2.03 -12.90
N LYS A 118 -9.20 -2.05 -14.17
CA LYS A 118 -10.06 -1.76 -15.34
C LYS A 118 -11.09 -2.87 -15.54
N SER A 119 -10.79 -4.09 -15.08
CA SER A 119 -11.72 -5.22 -15.03
C SER A 119 -12.71 -5.13 -13.86
N GLY A 120 -12.56 -4.15 -12.96
CA GLY A 120 -13.45 -3.93 -11.81
C GLY A 120 -13.06 -4.68 -10.54
N GLU A 121 -11.95 -5.42 -10.55
CA GLU A 121 -11.45 -6.11 -9.35
C GLU A 121 -10.83 -5.13 -8.37
N ILE A 122 -10.93 -5.43 -7.09
CA ILE A 122 -10.41 -4.59 -6.01
C ILE A 122 -9.12 -5.20 -5.47
N LEU A 123 -8.05 -4.39 -5.46
CA LEU A 123 -6.80 -4.68 -4.79
C LEU A 123 -6.73 -3.91 -3.48
N ALA A 124 -6.50 -4.60 -2.37
CA ALA A 124 -6.17 -3.94 -1.11
C ALA A 124 -4.67 -3.69 -1.06
N VAL A 125 -4.26 -2.41 -1.07
CA VAL A 125 -2.83 -2.07 -1.17
C VAL A 125 -2.34 -1.24 -0.02
N GLY A 126 -1.06 -1.36 0.28
CA GLY A 126 -0.34 -0.56 1.26
C GLY A 126 1.06 -0.26 0.75
N PHE A 127 1.43 1.02 0.82
CA PHE A 127 2.80 1.47 0.58
C PHE A 127 3.36 2.13 1.85
N SER A 128 4.66 2.00 2.06
CA SER A 128 5.34 2.62 3.18
C SER A 128 6.76 3.03 2.81
N GLY A 129 7.07 4.28 3.13
CA GLY A 129 8.44 4.80 3.11
C GLY A 129 8.56 6.25 2.66
N PHE A 130 7.46 6.88 2.24
CA PHE A 130 7.36 8.32 2.01
C PHE A 130 6.28 8.93 2.90
N ARG A 131 5.88 10.18 2.63
CA ARG A 131 4.69 10.76 3.26
C ARG A 131 3.46 9.99 2.81
N GLY A 132 2.46 9.87 3.68
CA GLY A 132 1.26 9.07 3.40
C GLY A 132 0.52 9.49 2.12
N THR A 133 0.47 10.79 1.82
CA THR A 133 -0.07 11.30 0.55
C THR A 133 0.73 10.81 -0.67
N THR A 134 2.06 10.77 -0.55
CA THR A 134 2.97 10.28 -1.59
C THR A 134 2.84 8.77 -1.75
N ASP A 135 2.75 8.02 -0.65
CA ASP A 135 2.50 6.58 -0.64
C ASP A 135 1.22 6.24 -1.42
N ILE A 136 0.13 6.99 -1.17
CA ILE A 136 -1.15 6.87 -1.89
C ILE A 136 -0.99 7.18 -3.38
N GLU A 137 -0.34 8.29 -3.71
CA GLU A 137 -0.19 8.76 -5.09
C GLU A 137 0.62 7.77 -5.95
N ILE A 138 1.72 7.23 -5.41
CA ILE A 138 2.56 6.23 -6.09
C ILE A 138 1.73 5.01 -6.47
N MET A 139 0.89 4.52 -5.56
CA MET A 139 0.09 3.32 -5.82
C MET A 139 -0.95 3.54 -6.92
N ILE A 140 -1.60 4.70 -6.95
CA ILE A 140 -2.56 5.07 -8.02
C ILE A 140 -1.82 5.14 -9.36
N LYS A 141 -0.75 5.92 -9.44
CA LYS A 141 0.03 6.08 -10.68
C LYS A 141 0.64 4.77 -11.17
N ALA A 142 1.11 3.93 -10.26
CA ALA A 142 1.69 2.65 -10.62
C ALA A 142 0.67 1.70 -11.22
N LEU A 143 -0.56 1.69 -10.70
CA LEU A 143 -1.66 0.93 -11.28
C LEU A 143 -2.02 1.47 -12.67
N ASP A 144 -2.21 2.77 -12.82
CA ASP A 144 -2.53 3.40 -14.11
C ASP A 144 -1.50 3.01 -15.19
N LEU A 145 -0.21 3.17 -14.89
CA LEU A 145 0.89 2.80 -15.78
C LEU A 145 0.92 1.30 -16.10
N ALA A 146 0.64 0.43 -15.13
CA ALA A 146 0.65 -1.02 -15.33
C ALA A 146 -0.51 -1.52 -16.19
N GLN A 147 -1.61 -0.77 -16.25
CA GLN A 147 -2.80 -1.11 -17.02
C GLN A 147 -2.86 -0.45 -18.41
N GLU A 148 -1.90 0.42 -18.72
CA GLU A 148 -1.69 1.02 -20.04
C GLU A 148 -0.62 0.28 -20.87
N ALA A 149 0.20 -0.53 -20.21
CA ALA A 149 1.24 -1.37 -20.81
C ALA A 149 0.67 -2.65 -21.42
#